data_AF-A0A3C0AAI5-F1
#
_entry.id   AF-A0A3C0AAI5-F1
#
_cell.length_a   1.000
_cell.length_b   1.000
_cell.length_c   1.000
_cell.angle_alpha   90.00
_cell.angle_beta   90.00
_cell.angle_gamma   90.00
#
_symmetry.space_group_name_H-M   'P 1'
#
loop_
_entity.id
_entity.type
_entity.pdbx_description
1 polymer ?
#
loop_
_entity_poly.entity_id
_entity_poly.type
_entity_poly.pdbx_seq_one_letter_code
_entity_poly.pdbx_strand_id
1 'polypeptide(L)' 'MKALLTTLTLSLFLASTTLAGNWPGWRGPTSNGVAEGSGYPVSWDSSKNILWEVEFPGNSGSTPAIA' A
#
# COMPACT_ATOMS: atom_id res chain seq x y z
N MET A 1 33.00 -16.33 -2.01
CA MET A 1 31.81 -17.23 -1.94
C MET A 1 31.18 -17.26 -0.54
N LYS A 2 31.91 -17.61 0.53
CA LYS A 2 31.35 -17.63 1.91
C LYS A 2 30.72 -16.31 2.35
N ALA A 3 31.41 -15.19 2.16
CA ALA A 3 30.90 -13.86 2.46
C ALA A 3 29.58 -13.54 1.73
N LEU A 4 29.51 -13.87 0.43
CA LEU A 4 28.32 -13.65 -0.40
C LEU A 4 27.12 -14.48 0.08
N LEU A 5 27.35 -15.74 0.46
CA LEU A 5 26.32 -16.58 1.07
C LEU A 5 25.84 -15.98 2.40
N THR A 6 26.74 -15.58 3.29
CA THR A 6 26.35 -14.97 4.58
C THR A 6 25.55 -13.68 4.39
N THR A 7 25.90 -12.82 3.43
CA THR A 7 25.16 -11.59 3.17
C THR A 7 23.75 -11.91 2.65
N LEU A 8 23.62 -12.85 1.70
CA LEU A 8 22.33 -13.25 1.15
C LEU A 8 21.42 -13.84 2.22
N THR A 9 21.95 -14.73 3.05
CA THR A 9 21.21 -15.33 4.17
C THR A 9 20.73 -14.26 5.16
N LEU A 10 21.58 -13.29 5.51
CA LEU A 10 21.20 -12.21 6.42
C LEU A 10 20.10 -11.32 5.83
N SER A 11 20.16 -10.98 4.55
CA SER A 11 19.11 -10.19 3.88
C SER A 11 17.75 -10.90 3.82
N LEU A 12 17.74 -12.23 3.69
CA LEU A 12 16.51 -13.03 3.76
C LEU A 12 15.87 -13.00 5.16
N PHE A 13 16.68 -12.97 6.22
CA PHE A 13 16.18 -12.85 7.60
C PHE A 13 15.70 -11.44 7.98
N LEU A 14 16.17 -10.41 7.27
CA LEU A 14 15.77 -9.01 7.48
C LEU A 14 14.51 -8.62 6.69
N ALA A 15 14.05 -9.47 5.77
CA ALA A 15 12.84 -9.21 4.99
C ALA A 15 11.60 -9.31 5.91
N SER A 16 11.04 -8.16 6.27
CA SER A 16 9.79 -8.08 7.02
C SER A 16 8.61 -8.15 6.04
N THR A 17 7.67 -9.05 6.29
CA THR A 17 6.41 -9.08 5.55
C THR A 17 5.54 -7.93 6.01
N THR A 18 5.24 -6.99 5.13
CA THR A 18 4.24 -5.96 5.37
C THR A 18 2.85 -6.55 5.13
N LEU A 19 1.98 -6.48 6.14
CA LEU A 19 0.57 -6.83 6.01
C LEU A 19 -0.21 -5.54 5.81
N ALA A 20 -0.53 -5.21 4.56
CA ALA A 20 -1.51 -4.18 4.26
C ALA A 20 -2.93 -4.75 4.40
N GLY A 21 -3.87 -3.93 4.84
CA GLY A 21 -5.28 -4.31 4.89
C GLY A 21 -5.93 -4.25 3.51
N ASN A 22 -6.99 -5.04 3.32
CA ASN A 22 -7.78 -5.05 2.09
C ASN A 22 -8.90 -4.00 2.13
N TRP A 23 -9.22 -3.45 0.96
CA TRP A 23 -10.32 -2.52 0.75
C TRP A 23 -11.12 -2.91 -0.51
N PRO A 24 -11.94 -3.98 -0.42
CA PRO A 24 -12.49 -4.64 -1.62
C PRO A 24 -13.58 -3.86 -2.36
N GLY A 25 -14.04 -2.72 -1.84
CA GLY A 25 -15.07 -1.90 -2.49
C GLY A 25 -15.25 -0.55 -1.82
N TRP A 26 -16.21 0.24 -2.32
CA TRP A 26 -16.40 1.65 -1.95
C TRP A 26 -16.39 1.94 -0.44
N ARG A 27 -17.01 1.07 0.37
CA ARG A 27 -17.12 1.25 1.83
C ARG A 27 -16.19 0.35 2.65
N GLY A 28 -15.20 -0.27 2.01
CA GLY A 28 -14.19 -1.09 2.67
C GLY A 28 -14.71 -2.42 3.20
N PRO A 29 -13.88 -3.14 3.99
CA PRO A 29 -14.14 -4.51 4.41
C PRO A 29 -15.38 -4.64 5.31
N THR A 30 -15.71 -3.60 6.08
CA THR A 30 -16.84 -3.57 7.03
C THR A 30 -18.05 -2.79 6.49
N SER A 31 -17.99 -2.31 5.25
CA SER A 31 -19.07 -1.55 4.60
C SER A 31 -19.50 -0.25 5.31
N ASN A 32 -18.67 0.30 6.20
CA ASN A 32 -18.96 1.56 6.92
C ASN A 32 -18.14 2.77 6.42
N GLY A 33 -17.16 2.57 5.53
CA GLY A 33 -16.30 3.64 5.01
C GLY A 33 -15.25 4.15 6.00
N VAL A 34 -14.91 3.38 7.03
CA VAL A 34 -13.92 3.75 8.05
C VAL A 34 -12.69 2.84 7.96
N ALA A 35 -11.51 3.43 7.78
CA ALA A 35 -10.23 2.73 7.88
C ALA A 35 -9.80 2.60 9.34
N GLU A 36 -9.28 1.42 9.71
CA GLU A 36 -8.69 1.19 11.04
C GLU A 36 -7.31 1.84 11.15
N GLY A 37 -6.79 2.11 12.35
CA GLY A 37 -5.44 2.64 12.55
C GLY A 37 -5.36 4.17 12.66
N SER A 38 -4.14 4.72 12.55
CA SER A 38 -3.87 6.14 12.77
C SER A 38 -2.66 6.61 11.94
N GLY A 39 -2.35 7.91 11.98
CA GLY A 39 -1.22 8.48 11.23
C GLY A 39 -1.52 8.73 9.74
N TYR A 40 -2.79 8.69 9.35
CA TYR A 40 -3.20 8.96 7.97
C TYR A 40 -2.93 10.42 7.60
N PRO A 41 -2.41 10.68 6.37
CA PRO A 41 -2.14 12.04 5.92
C PRO A 41 -3.46 12.80 5.72
N VAL A 42 -3.54 14.01 6.29
CA VAL A 42 -4.75 14.86 6.26
C VAL A 42 -4.67 16.03 5.27
N SER A 43 -3.60 16.12 4.47
CA SER A 43 -3.41 17.18 3.47
C SER A 43 -2.58 16.66 2.31
N TRP A 44 -3.03 16.83 1.07
CA TRP A 44 -2.35 16.32 -0.14
C TRP A 44 -2.17 17.45 -1.16
N ASP A 45 -1.13 17.35 -1.98
CA ASP A 45 -0.93 18.15 -3.20
C ASP A 45 -0.23 17.29 -4.27
N SER A 46 0.13 17.87 -5.42
CA SER A 46 0.77 17.15 -6.53
C SER A 46 2.14 16.53 -6.18
N SER A 47 2.72 16.86 -5.03
CA SER A 47 4.02 16.38 -4.56
C SER A 47 4.02 15.88 -3.11
N LYS A 48 3.01 16.25 -2.32
CA LYS A 48 2.94 15.98 -0.88
C LYS A 48 2.06 14.79 -0.59
N ASN A 49 2.59 13.87 0.21
CA ASN A 49 1.90 12.66 0.67
C ASN A 49 1.39 11.76 -0.49
N ILE A 50 2.04 11.86 -1.67
CA ILE A 50 1.83 10.98 -2.81
C ILE A 50 2.97 9.96 -2.85
N LEU A 51 2.65 8.66 -2.79
CA LEU A 51 3.64 7.59 -2.96
C LEU A 51 3.87 7.25 -4.43
N TRP A 52 2.79 7.30 -5.23
CA TRP A 52 2.79 7.01 -6.65
C TRP A 52 1.56 7.64 -7.29
N GLU A 53 1.66 7.85 -8.60
CA GLU A 53 0.56 8.29 -9.45
C GLU A 53 0.62 7.53 -10.77
N VAL A 54 -0.52 7.40 -11.43
CA VAL A 54 -0.63 6.77 -12.74
C VAL A 54 -1.72 7.48 -13.54
N GLU A 55 -1.48 7.65 -14.84
CA GLU A 55 -2.48 8.21 -15.74
C GLU A 55 -3.69 7.26 -15.84
N PHE A 56 -4.89 7.83 -15.67
CA PHE A 56 -6.10 7.03 -15.69
C PHE A 56 -6.53 6.73 -17.14
N PRO A 57 -6.81 5.47 -17.50
CA PRO A 57 -6.92 5.04 -18.91
C PRO A 57 -8.18 5.52 -19.64
N GLY A 58 -9.11 6.21 -18.97
CA GLY A 58 -10.34 6.73 -19.57
C GLY A 58 -11.44 7.01 -18.55
N ASN A 59 -12.65 7.35 -19.00
CA ASN A 59 -13.75 7.64 -18.07
C ASN A 59 -14.28 6.38 -17.39
N SER A 60 -14.52 6.44 -16.07
CA SER A 60 -15.10 5.34 -15.29
C SER A 60 -15.96 5.86 -14.15
N GLY A 61 -17.01 5.11 -13.80
CA GLY A 61 -17.81 5.32 -12.59
C GLY A 61 -17.47 4.34 -11.46
N SER A 62 -16.50 3.44 -11.69
CA SER A 62 -16.06 2.46 -10.70
C SER A 62 -15.13 3.10 -9.68
N THR A 63 -15.04 2.45 -8.52
CA THR A 63 -14.23 2.90 -7.39
C THR A 63 -13.00 2.00 -7.25
N PRO A 64 -11.82 2.54 -6.90
CA PRO A 64 -10.65 1.70 -6.63
C PRO A 64 -10.93 0.63 -5.55
N ALA A 65 -10.35 -0.54 -5.72
CA ALA A 65 -10.39 -1.62 -4.74
C ALA A 65 -8.97 -2.17 -4.51
N ILE A 66 -8.69 -2.58 -3.28
CA ILE A 66 -7.43 -3.21 -2.85
C ILE A 66 -7.80 -4.60 -2.29
N ALA A 67 -7.10 -5.64 -2.73
CA ALA A 67 -7.34 -7.03 -2.35
C ALA A 67 -6.04 -7.76 -2.02
#